data_AF-A0A8X6MBG4-F1
#
_entry.id   AF-A0A8X6MBG4-F1
#
_cell.length_a   1.000
_cell.length_b   1.000
_cell.length_c   1.000
_cell.angle_alpha   90.00
_cell.angle_beta   90.00
_cell.angle_gamma   90.00
#
_symmetry.space_group_name_H-M   'P 1'
#
loop_
_entity.id
_entity.type
_entity.pdbx_description
1 polymer ?
#
loop_
_entity_poly.entity_id
_entity_poly.type
_entity_poly.pdbx_seq_one_letter_code
_entity_poly.pdbx_strand_id
1 'polypeptide(L)'
;MKKFWCEKQQRDLLVIVTDLGVVSILGYEKEKHNFEVILKEELPSCYPNRIAGHHLAVSKLGWAVMIGAMDIVKHILALEYTSDKGISVKKKWTFTNNTLIFDIGVLGTSGYSAAHCMFASLENAYVKVHPDKPPLHIPKQKIVIFDLNVNELEITTRESPYLRHQANHLISVPQKKGILICSENCIAYYSYRFSKLKQCPIPKRLTNSKEDVIIACSAVCFENGKSLILAQSEQGDIFKITLLGTELKVKEIIIEYFDTIPVASSLCIIGTTYLFAASEFGNHHLYAIKYAKDVKAVLKALFHK
;
A
#
# COMPACT_ATOMS: atom_id res chain seq x y z
N MET A 1 5.08 9.54 -2.91
CA MET A 1 5.99 9.54 -1.72
C MET A 1 5.60 8.43 -0.75
N LYS A 2 6.54 7.84 0.00
CA LYS A 2 6.28 6.90 1.12
C LYS A 2 7.37 7.05 2.20
N LYS A 3 7.07 6.79 3.47
CA LYS A 3 8.07 6.78 4.58
C LYS A 3 8.48 5.36 4.97
N PHE A 4 9.68 5.20 5.53
CA PHE A 4 10.12 3.97 6.18
C PHE A 4 11.02 4.28 7.39
N TRP A 5 11.13 3.34 8.33
CA TRP A 5 12.03 3.46 9.48
C TRP A 5 13.44 3.00 9.12
N CYS A 6 14.45 3.85 9.32
CA CYS A 6 15.85 3.50 9.14
C CYS A 6 16.49 3.12 10.47
N GLU A 7 16.68 1.82 10.71
CA GLU A 7 17.25 1.32 11.98
C GLU A 7 18.66 1.85 12.26
N LYS A 8 19.50 2.04 11.23
CA LYS A 8 20.87 2.57 11.43
C LYS A 8 20.91 4.05 11.82
N GLN A 9 19.94 4.84 11.38
CA GLN A 9 19.85 6.28 11.70
C GLN A 9 18.84 6.59 12.82
N GLN A 10 18.11 5.58 13.32
CA GLN A 10 17.06 5.72 14.34
C GLN A 10 16.05 6.83 14.03
N ARG A 11 15.68 6.98 12.75
CA ARG A 11 14.68 7.97 12.28
C ARG A 11 13.88 7.45 11.09
N ASP A 12 12.70 8.04 10.89
CA ASP A 12 11.97 7.90 9.62
C ASP A 12 12.71 8.62 8.49
N LEU A 13 12.76 7.98 7.32
CA LEU A 13 13.22 8.56 6.05
C LEU A 13 12.09 8.55 5.01
N LEU A 14 12.20 9.45 4.03
CA LEU A 14 11.17 9.67 3.02
C LEU A 14 11.66 9.30 1.62
N VAL A 15 10.98 8.36 0.97
CA VAL A 15 11.18 8.05 -0.45
C VAL A 15 10.24 8.90 -1.31
N ILE A 16 10.81 9.62 -2.26
CA ILE A 16 10.09 10.36 -3.29
C ILE A 16 10.54 9.83 -4.67
N VAL A 17 9.59 9.69 -5.58
CA VAL A 17 9.85 9.56 -7.01
C VAL A 17 9.08 10.69 -7.68
N THR A 18 9.67 11.32 -8.67
CA THR A 18 9.07 12.42 -9.44
C THR A 18 8.95 12.06 -10.92
N ASP A 19 8.25 12.91 -11.67
CA ASP A 19 8.11 12.88 -13.12
C ASP A 19 9.45 12.87 -13.88
N LEU A 20 10.52 13.37 -13.27
CA LEU A 20 11.89 13.30 -13.79
C LEU A 20 12.49 11.88 -13.86
N GLY A 21 11.79 10.84 -13.40
CA GLY A 21 12.30 9.47 -13.39
C GLY A 21 13.43 9.24 -12.38
N VAL A 22 13.53 10.09 -11.36
CA VAL A 22 14.54 10.00 -10.30
C VAL A 22 13.88 9.56 -9.00
N VAL A 23 14.44 8.54 -8.36
CA VAL A 23 14.11 8.23 -6.97
C VAL A 23 15.07 8.96 -6.04
N SER A 24 14.55 9.55 -4.97
CA SER A 24 15.32 10.22 -3.94
C SER A 24 14.90 9.77 -2.55
N ILE A 25 15.86 9.57 -1.66
CA ILE A 25 15.63 9.32 -0.24
C ILE A 25 16.09 10.55 0.54
N LEU A 26 15.17 11.14 1.29
CA LEU A 26 15.39 12.34 2.07
C LEU A 26 15.35 12.02 3.57
N GLY A 27 16.24 12.67 4.32
CA GLY A 27 16.14 12.77 5.79
C GLY A 27 15.80 14.20 6.19
N TYR A 28 14.89 14.38 7.15
CA TYR A 28 14.68 15.69 7.76
C TYR A 28 15.78 15.96 8.79
N GLU A 29 16.48 17.08 8.67
CA GLU A 29 17.42 17.57 9.65
C GLU A 29 16.73 18.63 10.54
N LYS A 30 16.67 18.34 11.85
CA LYS A 30 15.97 19.17 12.82
C LYS A 30 16.72 20.46 13.11
N GLU A 31 18.05 20.43 13.14
CA GLU A 31 18.86 21.61 13.47
C GLU A 31 18.87 22.65 12.34
N LYS A 32 18.86 22.18 11.08
CA LYS A 32 18.85 23.02 9.87
C LYS A 32 17.43 23.33 9.36
N HIS A 33 16.42 22.70 9.94
CA HIS A 33 15.01 22.73 9.49
C HIS A 33 14.81 22.41 8.00
N ASN A 34 15.66 21.56 7.41
CA ASN A 34 15.65 21.25 5.98
C ASN A 34 15.55 19.73 5.70
N PHE A 35 15.33 19.37 4.44
CA PHE A 35 15.46 18.00 3.97
C PHE A 35 16.81 17.82 3.27
N GLU A 36 17.61 16.88 3.74
CA GLU A 36 18.87 16.48 3.12
C GLU A 36 18.66 15.27 2.20
N VAL A 37 19.21 15.34 0.99
CA VAL A 37 19.16 14.23 0.02
C VAL A 37 20.25 13.22 0.39
N ILE A 38 19.84 12.05 0.90
CA ILE A 38 20.74 10.97 1.31
C ILE A 38 21.11 10.09 0.11
N LEU A 39 20.11 9.75 -0.71
CA LEU A 39 20.26 8.97 -1.93
C LEU A 39 19.53 9.67 -3.07
N LYS A 40 20.15 9.67 -4.25
CA LYS A 40 19.53 10.04 -5.52
C LYS A 40 19.96 9.00 -6.55
N GLU A 41 19.01 8.30 -7.15
CA GLU A 41 19.24 7.24 -8.14
C GLU A 41 18.35 7.48 -9.36
N GLU A 42 18.93 7.35 -10.55
CA GLU A 42 18.20 7.53 -11.80
C GLU A 42 17.58 6.19 -12.24
N LEU A 43 16.28 6.23 -12.55
CA LEU A 43 15.59 5.07 -13.10
C LEU A 43 15.91 4.97 -14.61
N PRO A 44 16.02 3.75 -15.16
CA PRO A 44 16.13 3.58 -16.60
C PRO A 44 14.95 4.28 -17.29
N SER A 45 15.24 5.00 -18.38
CA SER A 45 14.21 5.75 -19.13
C SER A 45 13.04 4.83 -19.50
N CYS A 46 11.90 5.08 -18.88
CA CYS A 46 10.62 4.53 -19.29
C CYS A 46 10.16 5.22 -20.58
N TYR A 47 9.47 4.47 -21.45
CA TYR A 47 9.03 4.93 -22.78
C TYR A 47 8.45 6.35 -22.78
N PRO A 48 8.65 7.14 -23.85
CA PRO A 48 8.21 8.53 -23.91
C PRO A 48 6.75 8.71 -23.47
N ASN A 49 6.53 9.73 -22.64
CA ASN A 49 5.26 10.07 -21.99
C ASN A 49 4.75 9.10 -20.92
N ARG A 50 5.61 8.22 -20.39
CA ARG A 50 5.26 7.32 -19.28
C ARG A 50 6.09 7.67 -18.06
N ILE A 51 5.42 8.07 -16.98
CA ILE A 51 6.06 8.48 -15.74
C ILE A 51 6.28 7.25 -14.85
N ALA A 52 7.53 6.80 -14.72
CA ALA A 52 7.92 5.91 -13.62
C ALA A 52 7.81 6.68 -12.30
N GLY A 53 7.18 6.08 -11.29
CA GLY A 53 6.95 6.73 -10.00
C GLY A 53 5.49 7.05 -9.68
N HIS A 54 4.56 6.79 -10.61
CA HIS A 54 3.13 6.87 -10.34
C HIS A 54 2.73 5.97 -9.16
N HIS A 55 3.27 4.74 -9.13
CA HIS A 55 3.14 3.81 -8.01
C HIS A 55 4.45 3.70 -7.23
N LEU A 56 4.36 3.66 -5.90
CA LEU A 56 5.52 3.59 -5.01
C LEU A 56 5.20 2.79 -3.74
N ALA A 57 6.04 1.79 -3.44
CA ALA A 57 6.00 1.03 -2.19
C ALA A 57 7.43 0.90 -1.61
N VAL A 58 7.54 0.85 -0.29
CA VAL A 58 8.83 0.70 0.41
C VAL A 58 8.68 -0.30 1.54
N SER A 59 9.65 -1.20 1.69
CA SER A 59 9.64 -2.17 2.79
C SER A 59 9.73 -1.48 4.15
N LYS A 60 9.17 -2.09 5.20
CA LYS A 60 9.02 -1.48 6.53
C LYS A 60 10.31 -0.85 7.08
N LEU A 61 11.45 -1.50 6.82
CA LEU A 61 12.79 -1.13 7.30
C LEU A 61 13.71 -0.60 6.17
N GLY A 62 13.13 -0.26 5.01
CA GLY A 62 13.85 0.36 3.89
C GLY A 62 14.78 -0.53 3.07
N TRP A 63 14.93 -1.82 3.36
CA TRP A 63 15.80 -2.74 2.61
C TRP A 63 15.50 -2.82 1.11
N ALA A 64 14.27 -2.49 0.69
CA ALA A 64 13.94 -2.37 -0.72
C ALA A 64 12.82 -1.36 -0.99
N VAL A 65 12.83 -0.80 -2.21
CA VAL A 65 11.81 0.08 -2.77
C VAL A 65 11.29 -0.54 -4.07
N MET A 66 9.96 -0.57 -4.24
CA MET A 66 9.32 -0.91 -5.52
C MET A 66 8.65 0.33 -6.12
N ILE A 67 8.86 0.53 -7.42
CA ILE A 67 8.42 1.69 -8.18
C ILE A 67 7.70 1.19 -9.43
N GLY A 68 6.50 1.70 -9.70
CA GLY A 68 5.74 1.37 -10.91
C GLY A 68 5.45 2.61 -11.76
N ALA A 69 5.47 2.44 -13.07
CA ALA A 69 4.70 3.29 -13.97
C ALA A 69 3.20 2.90 -13.92
N MET A 70 2.35 3.64 -14.63
CA MET A 70 0.94 3.25 -14.80
C MET A 70 0.79 1.91 -15.55
N ASP A 71 1.74 1.59 -16.43
CA ASP A 71 1.76 0.35 -17.20
C ASP A 71 3.16 -0.04 -17.68
N ILE A 72 3.30 -1.29 -18.11
CA ILE A 72 4.53 -1.96 -18.58
C ILE A 72 5.64 -2.11 -17.52
N VAL A 73 6.16 -1.00 -17.00
CA VAL A 73 7.45 -0.95 -16.31
C VAL A 73 7.29 -0.95 -14.79
N LYS A 74 8.02 -1.85 -14.13
CA LYS A 74 8.22 -1.89 -12.67
C LYS A 74 9.72 -1.97 -12.37
N HIS A 75 10.19 -1.21 -11.40
CA HIS A 75 11.55 -1.31 -10.86
C HIS A 75 11.51 -1.75 -9.40
N ILE A 76 12.48 -2.57 -9.00
CA ILE A 76 12.74 -2.87 -7.60
C ILE A 76 14.21 -2.53 -7.32
N LEU A 77 14.45 -1.82 -6.23
CA LEU A 77 15.77 -1.39 -5.78
C LEU A 77 16.03 -2.04 -4.43
N ALA A 78 17.05 -2.89 -4.34
CA ALA A 78 17.59 -3.34 -3.06
C ALA A 78 18.53 -2.26 -2.53
N LEU A 79 18.31 -1.82 -1.30
CA LEU A 79 19.17 -0.85 -0.64
C LEU A 79 20.16 -1.54 0.29
N GLU A 80 21.31 -0.91 0.45
CA GLU A 80 22.33 -1.24 1.43
C GLU A 80 22.66 0.00 2.26
N TYR A 81 23.19 -0.25 3.46
CA TYR A 81 23.50 0.80 4.42
C TYR A 81 24.99 0.75 4.75
N THR A 82 25.79 1.56 4.06
CA THR A 82 27.24 1.67 4.28
C THR A 82 27.55 2.51 5.53
N SER A 83 28.78 2.40 6.06
CA SER A 83 29.25 3.23 7.18
C SER A 83 29.38 4.70 6.82
N ASP A 84 29.79 4.99 5.58
CA ASP A 84 30.33 6.30 5.21
C ASP A 84 29.33 7.17 4.41
N LYS A 85 28.36 6.55 3.72
CA LYS A 85 27.41 7.24 2.81
C LYS A 85 25.94 7.13 3.21
N GLY A 86 25.64 6.53 4.37
CA GLY A 86 24.28 6.42 4.90
C GLY A 86 23.42 5.35 4.20
N ILE A 87 23.18 5.47 2.88
CA ILE A 87 22.41 4.52 2.05
C ILE A 87 22.95 4.48 0.61
N SER A 88 23.08 3.30 0.01
CA SER A 88 23.36 3.09 -1.43
C SER A 88 22.43 2.04 -2.04
N VAL A 89 22.36 1.98 -3.39
CA VAL A 89 21.62 0.94 -4.12
C VAL A 89 22.53 -0.27 -4.34
N LYS A 90 22.17 -1.41 -3.75
CA LYS A 90 22.92 -2.68 -3.88
C LYS A 90 22.66 -3.36 -5.22
N LYS A 91 21.41 -3.33 -5.70
CA LYS A 91 20.99 -3.91 -6.99
C LYS A 91 19.65 -3.33 -7.47
N LYS A 92 19.50 -3.20 -8.79
CA LYS A 92 18.28 -2.75 -9.48
C LYS A 92 17.75 -3.89 -10.36
N TRP A 93 16.46 -4.18 -10.27
CA TRP A 93 15.73 -5.04 -11.20
C TRP A 93 14.69 -4.23 -11.95
N THR A 94 14.47 -4.59 -13.22
CA THR A 94 13.46 -3.98 -14.09
C THR A 94 12.60 -5.08 -14.68
N PHE A 95 11.28 -4.93 -14.59
CA PHE A 95 10.30 -5.86 -15.14
C PHE A 95 9.44 -5.14 -16.17
N THR A 96 9.29 -5.71 -17.36
CA THR A 96 8.58 -5.12 -18.51
C THR A 96 7.56 -6.10 -19.07
N ASN A 97 6.32 -6.00 -18.61
CA ASN A 97 5.21 -6.89 -18.98
C ASN A 97 4.03 -6.06 -19.49
N ASN A 98 3.36 -6.43 -20.60
CA ASN A 98 2.18 -5.72 -21.13
C ASN A 98 0.98 -5.78 -20.17
N THR A 99 1.02 -4.94 -19.14
CA THR A 99 0.17 -4.96 -17.95
C THR A 99 -0.11 -3.53 -17.52
N LEU A 100 -1.39 -3.21 -17.29
CA LEU A 100 -1.79 -2.02 -16.54
C LEU A 100 -1.57 -2.31 -15.04
N ILE A 101 -1.07 -1.34 -14.30
CA ILE A 101 -0.78 -1.44 -12.87
C ILE A 101 -1.73 -0.48 -12.15
N PHE A 102 -2.59 -1.01 -11.28
CA PHE A 102 -3.62 -0.25 -10.59
C PHE A 102 -3.15 0.25 -9.22
N ASP A 103 -2.35 -0.54 -8.51
CA ASP A 103 -1.73 -0.18 -7.23
C ASP A 103 -0.55 -1.10 -6.92
N ILE A 104 0.37 -0.65 -6.06
CA ILE A 104 1.50 -1.44 -5.53
C ILE A 104 1.53 -1.35 -4.00
N GLY A 105 1.48 -2.52 -3.35
CA GLY A 105 1.49 -2.66 -1.89
C GLY A 105 2.66 -3.49 -1.36
N VAL A 106 2.77 -3.60 -0.04
CA VAL A 106 3.80 -4.37 0.67
C VAL A 106 3.15 -5.48 1.47
N LEU A 107 3.62 -6.71 1.31
CA LEU A 107 3.12 -7.83 2.12
C LEU A 107 3.73 -7.76 3.53
N GLY A 108 2.98 -8.18 4.54
CA GLY A 108 3.55 -8.39 5.86
C GLY A 108 4.56 -9.54 5.85
N THR A 109 5.77 -9.28 6.34
CA THR A 109 6.87 -10.25 6.39
C THR A 109 7.16 -10.73 7.82
N SER A 110 6.17 -10.70 8.74
CA SER A 110 6.35 -11.17 10.13
C SER A 110 6.94 -12.58 10.18
N GLY A 111 7.99 -12.79 10.96
CA GLY A 111 8.71 -14.07 11.01
C GLY A 111 9.48 -14.42 9.72
N TYR A 112 10.01 -13.42 9.02
CA TYR A 112 11.12 -13.53 8.08
C TYR A 112 12.29 -12.63 8.55
N SER A 113 13.46 -12.75 7.91
CA SER A 113 14.57 -11.83 8.12
C SER A 113 14.19 -10.39 7.73
N ALA A 114 14.80 -9.39 8.37
CA ALA A 114 14.60 -7.98 8.03
C ALA A 114 14.91 -7.67 6.55
N ALA A 115 15.90 -8.37 5.97
CA ALA A 115 16.31 -8.27 4.57
C ALA A 115 15.32 -8.93 3.57
N HIS A 116 14.26 -9.58 4.06
CA HIS A 116 13.24 -10.22 3.23
C HIS A 116 12.11 -9.23 2.93
N CYS A 117 11.97 -8.86 1.65
CA CYS A 117 10.97 -7.90 1.18
C CYS A 117 9.99 -8.60 0.23
N MET A 118 8.69 -8.40 0.43
CA MET A 118 7.64 -8.89 -0.48
C MET A 118 6.76 -7.73 -0.91
N PHE A 119 6.64 -7.53 -2.22
CA PHE A 119 5.76 -6.52 -2.82
C PHE A 119 4.62 -7.18 -3.59
N ALA A 120 3.48 -6.50 -3.67
CA ALA A 120 2.36 -6.87 -4.52
C ALA A 120 2.11 -5.79 -5.56
N SER A 121 1.83 -6.19 -6.79
CA SER A 121 1.38 -5.35 -7.88
C SER A 121 -0.01 -5.84 -8.30
N LEU A 122 -1.00 -4.96 -8.34
CA LEU A 122 -2.33 -5.26 -8.86
C LEU A 122 -2.33 -5.00 -10.37
N GLU A 123 -2.40 -6.07 -11.15
CA GLU A 123 -2.12 -6.02 -12.59
C GLU A 123 -3.30 -6.51 -13.43
N ASN A 124 -3.53 -5.85 -14.57
CA ASN A 124 -4.38 -6.38 -15.63
C ASN A 124 -3.58 -6.50 -16.93
N ALA A 125 -3.43 -7.72 -17.43
CA ALA A 125 -2.69 -7.97 -18.67
C ALA A 125 -3.54 -7.53 -19.88
N TYR A 126 -2.93 -6.78 -20.80
CA TYR A 126 -3.59 -6.36 -22.03
C TYR A 126 -2.82 -6.86 -23.25
N VAL A 127 -3.58 -7.27 -24.26
CA VAL A 127 -3.07 -7.58 -25.60
C VAL A 127 -3.37 -6.38 -26.50
N LYS A 128 -2.51 -6.10 -27.48
CA LYS A 128 -2.84 -5.10 -28.52
C LYS A 128 -4.06 -5.60 -29.30
N VAL A 129 -5.19 -4.96 -29.09
CA VAL A 129 -6.43 -5.24 -29.82
C VAL A 129 -6.34 -4.59 -31.20
N HIS A 130 -6.64 -5.34 -32.27
CA HIS A 130 -6.77 -4.75 -33.61
C HIS A 130 -8.07 -3.94 -33.69
N PRO A 131 -8.09 -2.74 -34.31
CA PRO A 131 -9.28 -1.90 -34.37
C PRO A 131 -10.55 -2.63 -34.84
N ASP A 132 -10.40 -3.54 -35.81
CA ASP A 132 -11.50 -4.26 -36.46
C ASP A 132 -11.99 -5.50 -35.70
N LYS A 133 -11.37 -5.83 -34.55
CA LYS A 133 -11.68 -7.04 -33.76
C LYS A 133 -11.79 -6.69 -32.28
N PRO A 134 -13.00 -6.40 -31.75
CA PRO A 134 -13.16 -6.17 -30.31
C PRO A 134 -12.68 -7.38 -29.50
N PRO A 135 -12.17 -7.16 -28.27
CA PRO A 135 -11.59 -8.25 -27.48
C PRO A 135 -12.68 -9.25 -27.06
N LEU A 136 -12.47 -10.54 -27.33
CA LEU A 136 -13.45 -11.59 -26.99
C LEU A 136 -13.74 -11.66 -25.47
N HIS A 137 -12.81 -11.24 -24.63
CA HIS A 137 -12.92 -11.31 -23.18
C HIS A 137 -12.42 -10.01 -22.52
N ILE A 138 -13.14 -9.56 -21.50
CA ILE A 138 -12.69 -8.50 -20.60
C ILE A 138 -11.49 -9.06 -19.80
N PRO A 139 -10.31 -8.41 -19.85
CA PRO A 139 -9.12 -8.91 -19.17
C PRO A 139 -9.31 -8.80 -17.65
N LYS A 140 -9.00 -9.89 -16.93
CA LYS A 140 -9.21 -10.01 -15.48
C LYS A 140 -7.93 -9.64 -14.73
N GLN A 141 -8.09 -8.83 -13.69
CA GLN A 141 -7.01 -8.48 -12.78
C GLN A 141 -6.49 -9.71 -12.00
N LYS A 142 -5.22 -9.64 -11.62
CA LYS A 142 -4.53 -10.58 -10.73
C LYS A 142 -3.52 -9.81 -9.87
N ILE A 143 -3.06 -10.41 -8.78
CA ILE A 143 -1.92 -9.90 -8.01
C ILE A 143 -0.66 -10.60 -8.49
N VAL A 144 0.40 -9.85 -8.78
CA VAL A 144 1.75 -10.36 -8.98
C VAL A 144 2.56 -10.03 -7.73
N ILE A 145 3.06 -11.06 -7.05
CA ILE A 145 3.96 -10.95 -5.91
C ILE A 145 5.41 -10.97 -6.41
N PHE A 146 6.21 -10.05 -5.88
CA PHE A 146 7.65 -10.00 -6.03
C PHE A 146 8.28 -10.35 -4.68
N ASP A 147 8.89 -11.51 -4.59
CA ASP A 147 9.48 -12.08 -3.37
C ASP A 147 11.00 -11.96 -3.45
N LEU A 148 11.56 -11.02 -2.69
CA LEU A 148 12.96 -10.58 -2.75
C LEU A 148 13.70 -10.90 -1.45
N ASN A 149 14.82 -11.62 -1.58
CA ASN A 149 15.83 -11.73 -0.53
C ASN A 149 17.01 -10.80 -0.84
N VAL A 150 17.14 -9.69 -0.09
CA VAL A 150 18.18 -8.67 -0.31
C VAL A 150 19.59 -9.19 -0.01
N ASN A 151 19.73 -10.26 0.78
CA ASN A 151 21.03 -10.87 1.07
C ASN A 151 21.53 -11.68 -0.13
N GLU A 152 20.69 -12.58 -0.65
CA GLU A 152 20.97 -13.45 -1.81
C GLU A 152 20.93 -12.71 -3.15
N LEU A 153 20.31 -11.53 -3.21
CA LEU A 153 20.08 -10.78 -4.46
C LEU A 153 19.30 -11.58 -5.51
N GLU A 154 18.44 -12.47 -5.04
CA GLU A 154 17.47 -13.23 -5.81
C GLU A 154 16.06 -12.63 -5.63
N ILE A 155 15.30 -12.61 -6.72
CA ILE A 155 13.89 -12.22 -6.72
C ILE A 155 13.09 -13.25 -7.50
N THR A 156 12.07 -13.80 -6.85
CA THR A 156 11.12 -14.71 -7.50
C THR A 156 9.78 -13.99 -7.68
N THR A 157 9.01 -14.40 -8.69
CA THR A 157 7.69 -13.84 -8.96
C THR A 157 6.62 -14.91 -8.85
N ARG A 158 5.45 -14.52 -8.33
CA ARG A 158 4.31 -15.44 -8.18
C ARG A 158 2.99 -14.73 -8.39
N GLU A 159 2.15 -15.33 -9.22
CA GLU A 159 0.82 -14.80 -9.51
C GLU A 159 -0.25 -15.38 -8.57
N SER A 160 -1.27 -14.57 -8.25
CA SER A 160 -2.51 -15.04 -7.66
C SER A 160 -3.43 -15.64 -8.74
N PRO A 161 -4.45 -16.43 -8.34
CA PRO A 161 -5.62 -16.61 -9.18
C PRO A 161 -6.22 -15.26 -9.60
N TYR A 162 -6.92 -15.23 -10.73
CA TYR A 162 -7.65 -14.05 -11.18
C TYR A 162 -8.68 -13.60 -10.13
N LEU A 163 -8.81 -12.28 -9.97
CA LEU A 163 -9.80 -11.67 -9.10
C LEU A 163 -11.21 -11.81 -9.71
N ARG A 164 -12.22 -11.94 -8.84
CA ARG A 164 -13.63 -12.04 -9.24
C ARG A 164 -14.25 -10.67 -9.54
N HIS A 165 -13.85 -9.66 -8.76
CA HIS A 165 -14.31 -8.28 -8.82
C HIS A 165 -13.13 -7.38 -9.18
N GLN A 166 -13.41 -6.19 -9.72
CA GLN A 166 -12.35 -5.22 -9.97
C GLN A 166 -11.85 -4.66 -8.64
N ALA A 167 -10.54 -4.75 -8.44
CA ALA A 167 -9.81 -4.15 -7.35
C ALA A 167 -9.25 -2.78 -7.77
N ASN A 168 -9.15 -1.88 -6.79
CA ASN A 168 -8.65 -0.53 -6.98
C ASN A 168 -7.56 -0.14 -5.97
N HIS A 169 -7.47 -0.81 -4.81
CA HIS A 169 -6.58 -0.41 -3.72
C HIS A 169 -6.05 -1.62 -2.91
N LEU A 170 -4.79 -1.57 -2.48
CA LEU A 170 -4.12 -2.60 -1.69
C LEU A 170 -3.76 -2.08 -0.29
N ILE A 171 -4.07 -2.86 0.75
CA ILE A 171 -3.74 -2.51 2.14
C ILE A 171 -2.73 -3.51 2.70
N SER A 172 -1.50 -3.03 2.94
CA SER A 172 -0.42 -3.75 3.60
C SER A 172 -0.82 -4.19 5.01
N VAL A 173 -0.56 -5.44 5.40
CA VAL A 173 -0.88 -5.95 6.75
C VAL A 173 0.39 -6.47 7.45
N PRO A 174 1.14 -5.62 8.17
CA PRO A 174 2.47 -5.97 8.68
C PRO A 174 2.55 -7.26 9.51
N GLN A 175 1.50 -7.58 10.26
CA GLN A 175 1.43 -8.72 11.19
C GLN A 175 1.05 -10.06 10.54
N LYS A 176 0.72 -10.11 9.23
CA LYS A 176 0.26 -11.32 8.53
C LYS A 176 1.06 -11.56 7.25
N LYS A 177 1.31 -12.82 6.88
CA LYS A 177 1.98 -13.17 5.61
C LYS A 177 1.06 -13.03 4.39
N GLY A 178 0.73 -11.78 4.03
CA GLY A 178 -0.22 -11.45 2.98
C GLY A 178 -0.58 -9.96 2.90
N ILE A 179 -1.63 -9.69 2.13
CA ILE A 179 -2.12 -8.34 1.81
C ILE A 179 -3.66 -8.35 1.69
N LEU A 180 -4.30 -7.22 1.97
CA LEU A 180 -5.71 -7.01 1.67
C LEU A 180 -5.86 -6.33 0.30
N ILE A 181 -6.85 -6.79 -0.46
CA ILE A 181 -7.21 -6.34 -1.79
C ILE A 181 -8.62 -5.76 -1.66
N CYS A 182 -8.75 -4.46 -1.89
CA CYS A 182 -10.04 -3.79 -1.91
C CYS A 182 -10.60 -3.86 -3.31
N SER A 183 -11.79 -4.44 -3.42
CA SER A 183 -12.57 -4.54 -4.65
C SER A 183 -13.96 -3.96 -4.43
N GLU A 184 -14.62 -3.71 -5.55
CA GLU A 184 -16.05 -3.44 -5.60
C GLU A 184 -16.83 -4.41 -4.69
N ASN A 185 -17.52 -3.84 -3.70
CA ASN A 185 -18.30 -4.47 -2.64
C ASN A 185 -17.58 -5.46 -1.71
N CYS A 186 -16.25 -5.63 -1.81
CA CYS A 186 -15.58 -6.76 -1.16
C CYS A 186 -14.11 -6.48 -0.84
N ILE A 187 -13.71 -6.79 0.40
CA ILE A 187 -12.29 -6.82 0.77
C ILE A 187 -11.84 -8.28 0.84
N ALA A 188 -10.80 -8.61 0.07
CA ALA A 188 -10.21 -9.93 0.03
C ALA A 188 -8.82 -9.97 0.69
N TYR A 189 -8.55 -10.94 1.55
CA TYR A 189 -7.20 -11.24 2.02
C TYR A 189 -6.54 -12.30 1.14
N TYR A 190 -5.40 -11.96 0.55
CA TYR A 190 -4.51 -12.90 -0.14
C TYR A 190 -3.32 -13.24 0.76
N SER A 191 -3.07 -14.53 1.00
CA SER A 191 -1.88 -14.99 1.70
C SER A 191 -0.85 -15.49 0.71
N TYR A 192 0.42 -15.13 0.92
CA TYR A 192 1.49 -15.71 0.12
C TYR A 192 1.58 -17.24 0.27
N ARG A 193 1.33 -17.78 1.47
CA ARG A 193 1.41 -19.24 1.70
C ARG A 193 0.17 -20.01 1.22
N PHE A 194 -1.00 -19.39 1.20
CA PHE A 194 -2.27 -20.06 0.87
C PHE A 194 -2.94 -19.42 -0.35
N SER A 195 -3.05 -20.18 -1.45
CA SER A 195 -3.60 -19.71 -2.73
C SER A 195 -5.08 -19.29 -2.70
N LYS A 196 -5.84 -19.67 -1.66
CA LYS A 196 -7.26 -19.33 -1.53
C LYS A 196 -7.45 -17.95 -0.90
N LEU A 197 -8.03 -17.04 -1.69
CA LEU A 197 -8.56 -15.75 -1.21
C LEU A 197 -9.63 -15.97 -0.14
N LYS A 198 -9.59 -15.14 0.90
CA LYS A 198 -10.70 -14.99 1.87
C LYS A 198 -11.37 -13.67 1.62
N GLN A 199 -12.70 -13.63 1.60
CA GLN A 199 -13.48 -12.47 1.19
C GLN A 199 -14.47 -12.08 2.28
N CYS A 200 -14.68 -10.78 2.47
CA CYS A 200 -15.71 -10.22 3.32
C CYS A 200 -16.37 -9.04 2.58
N PRO A 201 -17.70 -9.04 2.42
CA PRO A 201 -18.41 -7.92 1.81
C PRO A 201 -18.24 -6.62 2.60
N ILE A 202 -18.13 -5.50 1.90
CA ILE A 202 -18.14 -4.16 2.52
C ILE A 202 -19.58 -3.87 3.01
N PRO A 203 -19.79 -3.46 4.28
CA PRO A 203 -21.11 -3.07 4.76
C PRO A 203 -21.65 -1.85 3.97
N LYS A 204 -22.87 -1.96 3.45
CA LYS A 204 -23.55 -0.87 2.74
C LYS A 204 -24.53 -0.11 3.65
N ARG A 205 -24.73 1.18 3.41
CA ARG A 205 -25.80 1.97 4.04
C ARG A 205 -27.17 1.40 3.65
N LEU A 206 -28.13 1.39 4.58
CA LEU A 206 -29.49 0.90 4.33
C LEU A 206 -30.20 1.69 3.21
N THR A 207 -29.92 3.00 3.10
CA THR A 207 -30.51 3.90 2.09
C THR A 207 -30.01 3.64 0.68
N ASN A 208 -28.74 3.24 0.53
CA ASN A 208 -28.04 3.12 -0.76
C ASN A 208 -27.60 1.68 -1.03
N SER A 209 -28.37 0.70 -0.55
CA SER A 209 -28.02 -0.73 -0.61
C SER A 209 -27.81 -1.30 -2.02
N LYS A 210 -28.30 -0.61 -3.05
CA LYS A 210 -28.14 -0.95 -4.47
C LYS A 210 -26.86 -0.38 -5.12
N GLU A 211 -26.26 0.65 -4.54
CA GLU A 211 -25.05 1.27 -5.08
C GLU A 211 -23.83 0.45 -4.68
N ASP A 212 -22.86 0.33 -5.57
CA ASP A 212 -21.64 -0.43 -5.32
C ASP A 212 -20.58 0.44 -4.65
N VAL A 213 -19.88 -0.16 -3.67
CA VAL A 213 -18.99 0.53 -2.74
C VAL A 213 -17.56 0.06 -2.94
N ILE A 214 -16.61 0.98 -3.01
CA ILE A 214 -15.17 0.72 -3.09
C ILE A 214 -14.46 1.24 -1.83
N ILE A 215 -13.13 1.20 -1.82
CA ILE A 215 -12.30 1.84 -0.79
C ILE A 215 -11.49 2.93 -1.48
N ALA A 216 -11.69 4.18 -1.10
CA ALA A 216 -10.98 5.34 -1.64
C ALA A 216 -9.55 5.44 -1.05
N CYS A 217 -9.41 5.24 0.26
CA CYS A 217 -8.11 5.29 0.93
C CYS A 217 -8.07 4.42 2.20
N SER A 218 -6.88 4.27 2.80
CA SER A 218 -6.69 3.50 4.04
C SER A 218 -5.52 3.98 4.88
N ALA A 219 -5.64 3.84 6.20
CA ALA A 219 -4.53 3.97 7.15
C ALA A 219 -4.27 2.65 7.88
N VAL A 220 -2.99 2.35 8.09
CA VAL A 220 -2.53 1.21 8.89
C VAL A 220 -1.54 1.70 9.94
N CYS A 221 -1.87 1.49 11.20
CA CYS A 221 -0.95 1.60 12.32
C CYS A 221 -0.63 0.19 12.84
N PHE A 222 0.62 -0.08 13.17
CA PHE A 222 1.03 -1.32 13.82
C PHE A 222 1.95 -1.01 14.99
N GLU A 223 1.46 -1.23 16.20
CA GLU A 223 2.12 -0.85 17.45
C GLU A 223 1.84 -1.92 18.51
N ASN A 224 2.85 -2.25 19.34
CA ASN A 224 2.71 -3.21 20.45
C ASN A 224 2.05 -4.56 20.05
N GLY A 225 2.39 -5.07 18.86
CA GLY A 225 1.86 -6.34 18.33
C GLY A 225 0.43 -6.29 17.80
N LYS A 226 -0.21 -5.10 17.75
CA LYS A 226 -1.59 -4.91 17.30
C LYS A 226 -1.64 -3.99 16.08
N SER A 227 -2.41 -4.37 15.06
CA SER A 227 -2.74 -3.49 13.94
C SER A 227 -4.07 -2.76 14.16
N LEU A 228 -4.08 -1.45 13.96
CA LEU A 228 -5.30 -0.70 13.65
C LEU A 228 -5.32 -0.46 12.14
N ILE A 229 -6.29 -1.06 11.45
CA ILE A 229 -6.52 -0.91 10.01
C ILE A 229 -7.85 -0.17 9.83
N LEU A 230 -7.79 1.02 9.25
CA LEU A 230 -8.95 1.81 8.88
C LEU A 230 -8.97 1.97 7.35
N ALA A 231 -10.13 1.79 6.73
CA ALA A 231 -10.34 1.96 5.30
C ALA A 231 -11.59 2.82 5.08
N GLN A 232 -11.50 3.84 4.23
CA GLN A 232 -12.60 4.74 3.92
C GLN A 232 -13.20 4.43 2.55
N SER A 233 -14.53 4.38 2.47
CA SER A 233 -15.26 4.32 1.19
C SER A 233 -15.33 5.68 0.50
N GLU A 234 -15.70 5.66 -0.78
CA GLU A 234 -16.06 6.85 -1.56
C GLU A 234 -17.26 7.63 -0.98
N GLN A 235 -18.06 7.01 -0.11
CA GLN A 235 -19.15 7.69 0.62
C GLN A 235 -18.71 8.33 1.94
N GLY A 236 -17.42 8.25 2.28
CA GLY A 236 -16.83 8.82 3.49
C GLY A 236 -16.90 7.92 4.73
N ASP A 237 -17.57 6.76 4.65
CA ASP A 237 -17.66 5.81 5.77
C ASP A 237 -16.31 5.13 6.00
N ILE A 238 -15.82 5.22 7.24
CA ILE A 238 -14.64 4.51 7.72
C ILE A 238 -15.06 3.17 8.29
N PHE A 239 -14.41 2.12 7.81
CA PHE A 239 -14.48 0.77 8.35
C PHE A 239 -13.20 0.41 9.09
N LYS A 240 -13.35 -0.21 10.26
CA LYS A 240 -12.27 -0.90 10.97
C LYS A 240 -12.20 -2.34 10.48
N ILE A 241 -11.03 -2.75 9.99
CA ILE A 241 -10.80 -4.10 9.47
C ILE A 241 -9.99 -4.91 10.49
N THR A 242 -10.53 -6.05 10.92
CA THR A 242 -9.89 -6.97 11.87
C THR A 242 -9.65 -8.34 11.23
N LEU A 243 -8.42 -8.85 11.29
CA LEU A 243 -8.06 -10.18 10.74
C LEU A 243 -7.83 -11.20 11.86
N LEU A 244 -8.83 -12.05 12.09
CA LEU A 244 -8.74 -13.12 13.09
C LEU A 244 -7.91 -14.29 12.57
N GLY A 245 -7.20 -14.99 13.47
CA GLY A 245 -6.34 -16.13 13.16
C GLY A 245 -4.85 -15.87 13.44
N THR A 246 -3.99 -16.80 13.06
CA THR A 246 -2.53 -16.71 13.31
C THR A 246 -1.83 -15.81 12.30
N GLU A 247 -0.53 -15.56 12.46
CA GLU A 247 0.28 -14.81 11.49
C GLU A 247 0.33 -15.51 10.11
N LEU A 248 0.41 -16.85 10.15
CA LEU A 248 0.45 -17.71 8.97
C LEU A 248 -0.94 -17.83 8.31
N LYS A 249 -1.99 -18.03 9.11
CA LYS A 249 -3.33 -18.42 8.61
C LYS A 249 -4.41 -17.53 9.22
N VAL A 250 -4.82 -16.52 8.46
CA VAL A 250 -6.06 -15.78 8.71
C VAL A 250 -7.25 -16.73 8.62
N LYS A 251 -8.10 -16.75 9.65
CA LYS A 251 -9.34 -17.50 9.71
C LYS A 251 -10.49 -16.71 9.10
N GLU A 252 -10.60 -15.43 9.44
CA GLU A 252 -11.76 -14.58 9.17
C GLU A 252 -11.34 -13.12 9.01
N ILE A 253 -12.13 -12.37 8.25
CA ILE A 253 -12.02 -10.93 8.07
C ILE A 253 -13.31 -10.35 8.65
N ILE A 254 -13.20 -9.44 9.60
CA ILE A 254 -14.33 -8.70 10.16
C ILE A 254 -14.19 -7.25 9.73
N ILE A 255 -15.25 -6.70 9.15
CA ILE A 255 -15.34 -5.30 8.72
C ILE A 255 -16.43 -4.64 9.56
N GLU A 256 -16.04 -3.70 10.41
CA GLU A 256 -16.96 -3.01 11.32
C GLU A 256 -17.08 -1.54 10.91
N TYR A 257 -18.29 -1.00 10.82
CA TYR A 257 -18.47 0.45 10.72
C TYR A 257 -17.88 1.15 11.96
N PHE A 258 -17.02 2.13 11.71
CA PHE A 258 -16.28 2.88 12.72
C PHE A 258 -16.87 4.28 12.90
N ASP A 259 -16.86 5.09 11.84
CA ASP A 259 -17.38 6.47 11.82
C ASP A 259 -17.56 6.96 10.38
N THR A 260 -18.10 8.17 10.17
CA THR A 260 -18.22 8.81 8.85
C THR A 260 -17.58 10.20 8.88
N ILE A 261 -16.67 10.47 7.93
CA ILE A 261 -16.00 11.77 7.78
C ILE A 261 -15.97 12.18 6.28
N PRO A 262 -15.64 13.43 5.93
CA PRO A 262 -15.44 13.83 4.53
C PRO A 262 -14.42 12.91 3.82
N VAL A 263 -14.64 12.65 2.53
CA VAL A 263 -13.77 11.76 1.74
C VAL A 263 -12.34 12.30 1.73
N ALA A 264 -11.39 11.46 2.10
CA ALA A 264 -9.99 11.83 2.23
C ALA A 264 -9.12 11.17 1.17
N SER A 265 -8.25 11.96 0.57
CA SER A 265 -7.17 11.49 -0.32
C SER A 265 -6.16 10.61 0.43
N SER A 266 -6.02 10.82 1.74
CA SER A 266 -5.09 10.09 2.59
C SER A 266 -5.50 10.17 4.06
N LEU A 267 -5.24 9.08 4.79
CA LEU A 267 -5.46 8.96 6.23
C LEU A 267 -4.13 8.62 6.92
N CYS A 268 -3.87 9.23 8.07
CA CYS A 268 -2.69 8.97 8.88
C CYS A 268 -3.07 8.78 10.35
N ILE A 269 -2.76 7.60 10.92
CA ILE A 269 -2.96 7.29 12.34
C ILE A 269 -1.68 7.65 13.10
N ILE A 270 -1.81 8.42 14.17
CA ILE A 270 -0.69 8.88 15.01
C ILE A 270 -0.84 8.24 16.40
N GLY A 271 0.13 7.39 16.77
CA GLY A 271 0.25 6.77 18.10
C GLY A 271 -1.02 6.08 18.62
N THR A 272 -1.82 5.50 17.72
CA THR A 272 -3.18 4.94 17.97
C THR A 272 -4.24 5.89 18.56
N THR A 273 -3.91 7.16 18.77
CA THR A 273 -4.73 8.14 19.51
C THR A 273 -5.34 9.23 18.63
N TYR A 274 -4.72 9.56 17.50
CA TYR A 274 -5.25 10.53 16.55
C TYR A 274 -5.34 9.97 15.14
N LEU A 275 -6.32 10.45 14.38
CA LEU A 275 -6.48 10.24 12.95
C LEU A 275 -6.44 11.60 12.25
N PHE A 276 -5.41 11.83 11.44
CA PHE A 276 -5.38 12.93 10.49
C PHE A 276 -6.00 12.50 9.17
N ALA A 277 -6.90 13.31 8.62
CA ALA A 277 -7.57 13.10 7.35
C ALA A 277 -7.29 14.27 6.41
N ALA A 278 -6.57 13.98 5.32
CA ALA A 278 -6.32 14.91 4.24
C ALA A 278 -7.49 14.83 3.23
N SER A 279 -8.58 15.52 3.54
CA SER A 279 -9.78 15.65 2.69
C SER A 279 -9.41 15.89 1.22
N GLU A 280 -10.09 15.22 0.28
CA GLU A 280 -9.87 15.43 -1.17
C GLU A 280 -10.19 16.87 -1.59
N PHE A 281 -11.25 17.43 -1.00
CA PHE A 281 -11.69 18.79 -1.20
C PHE A 281 -12.08 19.42 0.14
N GLY A 282 -11.93 20.75 0.24
CA GLY A 282 -12.26 21.50 1.46
C GLY A 282 -11.22 21.35 2.57
N ASN A 283 -11.66 21.56 3.81
CA ASN A 283 -10.77 21.60 4.98
C ASN A 283 -10.26 20.20 5.34
N HIS A 284 -8.98 20.10 5.74
CA HIS A 284 -8.42 18.91 6.36
C HIS A 284 -8.79 18.83 7.84
N HIS A 285 -8.80 17.62 8.41
CA HIS A 285 -9.28 17.39 9.77
C HIS A 285 -8.32 16.54 10.59
N LEU A 286 -8.22 16.86 11.89
CA LEU A 286 -7.57 16.03 12.89
C LEU A 286 -8.60 15.59 13.93
N TYR A 287 -8.72 14.28 14.11
CA TYR A 287 -9.64 13.64 15.04
C TYR A 287 -8.88 12.96 16.17
N ALA A 288 -9.41 13.01 17.38
CA ALA A 288 -9.02 12.11 18.45
C ALA A 288 -9.85 10.81 18.38
N ILE A 289 -9.18 9.67 18.39
CA ILE A 289 -9.80 8.34 18.48
C ILE A 289 -10.16 8.09 19.95
N LYS A 290 -11.45 8.07 20.27
CA LYS A 290 -11.94 7.83 21.63
C LYS A 290 -12.63 6.48 21.73
N TYR A 291 -12.07 5.60 22.55
CA TYR A 291 -12.72 4.35 22.95
C TYR A 291 -13.70 4.66 24.09
N ALA A 292 -15.01 4.51 23.84
CA ALA A 292 -16.00 4.55 24.93
C ALA A 292 -15.80 3.31 25.82
N LYS A 293 -16.14 3.42 27.12
CA LYS A 293 -15.96 2.31 28.08
C LYS A 293 -16.71 1.04 27.67
N ASP A 294 -17.82 1.19 26.96
CA ASP A 294 -18.61 0.10 26.40
C ASP A 294 -18.94 0.35 24.91
N VAL A 295 -18.64 -0.67 24.10
CA VAL A 295 -19.13 -0.94 22.73
C VAL A 295 -18.40 -0.34 21.51
N LYS A 296 -18.13 0.98 21.35
CA LYS A 296 -17.45 1.50 20.13
C LYS A 296 -16.43 2.62 20.34
N ALA A 297 -15.49 2.70 19.40
CA ALA A 297 -14.59 3.84 19.24
C ALA A 297 -15.22 4.87 18.28
N VAL A 298 -15.04 6.16 18.58
CA VAL A 298 -15.64 7.29 17.84
C VAL A 298 -14.57 8.34 17.57
N LEU A 299 -14.65 9.02 16.43
CA LEU A 299 -13.79 10.14 16.07
C LEU A 299 -14.36 11.45 16.63
N LYS A 300 -13.58 12.15 17.47
CA LYS A 300 -13.89 13.52 17.87
C LYS A 300 -12.99 14.50 17.12
N ALA A 301 -13.57 15.33 16.24
CA ALA A 301 -12.84 16.42 15.60
C ALA A 301 -12.26 17.39 16.64
N LEU A 302 -11.00 17.79 16.45
CA LEU A 302 -10.27 18.70 17.34
C LEU A 302 -10.21 20.13 16.77
N PHE A 303 -10.15 20.24 15.45
CA PHE A 303 -10.07 21.51 14.73
C PHE A 303 -11.22 21.60 13.73
N HIS A 304 -12.35 22.10 14.22
CA HIS A 304 -13.39 22.73 13.42
C HIS A 304 -13.57 24.15 13.99
N LYS A 305 -13.23 25.13 13.17
CA LYS A 305 -13.75 26.51 13.24
C LYS A 305 -14.43 26.78 11.90
#